data_AF-A0A0G1NYC2-F1
#
_entry.id   AF-A0A0G1NYC2-F1
#
_cell.length_a   1.000
_cell.length_b   1.000
_cell.length_c   1.000
_cell.angle_alpha   90.00
_cell.angle_beta   90.00
_cell.angle_gamma   90.00
#
_symmetry.space_group_name_H-M   'P 1'
#
loop_
_entity.id
_entity.type
_entity.pdbx_description
1 polymer ?
#
loop_
_entity_poly.entity_id
_entity_poly.type
_entity_poly.pdbx_seq_one_letter_code
_entity_poly.pdbx_strand_id
1 'polypeptide(L)'
;TDFETGKEQRRQLWTFPKRTIALKYRTQQTNTETLWNFYGSRKGKYEPFYFVMPYAENHQNEYVTKGDGSAAIFDLPSISTDQSTLIVYINSIQTLVTFLSGGGQAGADRIQFNALGNINSSSVANPTVITTSAAHGLWTGNSILIAGHTGSAPDINGNHTVTVISSTTFSITVNVTVGGTGGTWALNPPANGATITADFSGRLRFTVRFAEDKLSKEMFEYFLYSLGIGLKEVK
;
A
#
# COMPACT_ATOMS: atom_id res chain seq x y z
N THR A 1 11.46 -37.85 -11.77
CA THR A 1 10.89 -36.60 -12.33
C THR A 1 9.69 -36.25 -11.49
N ASP A 2 9.62 -35.03 -10.93
CA ASP A 2 8.60 -34.61 -9.95
C ASP A 2 7.15 -34.60 -10.48
N PHE A 3 6.93 -35.12 -11.69
CA PHE A 3 5.65 -35.21 -12.39
C PHE A 3 4.89 -36.53 -12.13
N GLU A 4 5.49 -37.53 -11.47
CA GLU A 4 4.95 -38.90 -11.33
C GLU A 4 4.16 -39.15 -10.01
N THR A 5 4.04 -38.17 -9.10
CA THR A 5 3.51 -38.43 -7.74
C THR A 5 2.00 -38.30 -7.59
N GLY A 6 1.26 -37.94 -8.66
CA GLY A 6 -0.21 -37.79 -8.63
C GLY A 6 -0.71 -36.66 -7.72
N LYS A 7 0.18 -35.88 -7.11
CA LYS A 7 -0.16 -34.72 -6.27
C LYS A 7 -0.33 -33.49 -7.15
N GLU A 8 -1.45 -32.80 -6.99
CA GLU A 8 -1.76 -31.59 -7.74
C GLU A 8 -0.68 -30.52 -7.50
N GLN A 9 -0.05 -30.07 -8.59
CA GLN A 9 0.82 -28.90 -8.60
C GLN A 9 0.02 -27.71 -9.11
N ARG A 10 -0.15 -26.69 -8.27
CA ARG A 10 -0.83 -25.43 -8.63
C ARG A 10 0.10 -24.25 -8.38
N ARG A 11 0.13 -23.29 -9.31
CA ARG A 11 0.88 -22.04 -9.19
C ARG A 11 -0.11 -20.88 -9.08
N GLN A 12 0.04 -20.06 -8.05
CA GLN A 12 -0.71 -18.81 -7.94
C GLN A 12 -0.21 -17.83 -9.01
N LEU A 13 -1.11 -17.44 -9.93
CA LEU A 13 -0.78 -16.47 -10.99
C LEU A 13 -0.82 -15.02 -10.50
N TRP A 14 -1.68 -14.72 -9.52
CA TRP A 14 -1.87 -13.37 -8.98
C TRP A 14 -1.76 -13.39 -7.46
N THR A 15 -0.80 -12.65 -6.91
CA THR A 15 -0.62 -12.51 -5.45
C THR A 15 -1.80 -11.80 -4.81
N PHE A 16 -2.44 -10.87 -5.53
CA PHE A 16 -3.65 -10.17 -5.10
C PHE A 16 -4.81 -10.49 -6.04
N PRO A 17 -6.03 -10.70 -5.52
CA PRO A 17 -7.18 -11.00 -6.35
C PRO A 17 -7.49 -9.83 -7.30
N LYS A 18 -8.12 -10.14 -8.43
CA LYS A 18 -8.76 -9.16 -9.32
C LYS A 18 -10.26 -9.24 -9.12
N ARG A 19 -10.89 -8.09 -8.91
CA ARG A 19 -12.33 -7.98 -8.67
C ARG A 19 -13.12 -8.00 -9.98
N THR A 20 -14.28 -8.63 -9.92
CA THR A 20 -15.33 -8.51 -10.95
C THR A 20 -16.58 -8.02 -10.26
N ILE A 21 -17.19 -6.96 -10.81
CA ILE A 21 -18.37 -6.30 -10.23
C ILE A 21 -19.45 -6.24 -11.29
N ALA A 22 -20.70 -6.45 -10.88
CA ALA A 22 -21.87 -6.24 -11.72
C ALA A 22 -22.59 -4.98 -11.24
N LEU A 23 -22.53 -3.91 -12.04
CA LEU A 23 -23.20 -2.65 -11.75
C LEU A 23 -24.66 -2.71 -12.16
N LYS A 24 -25.55 -2.79 -11.17
CA LYS A 24 -26.99 -2.68 -11.36
C LYS A 24 -27.45 -1.28 -10.97
N TYR A 25 -28.05 -0.57 -11.91
CA TYR A 25 -28.63 0.74 -11.64
C TYR A 25 -30.14 0.57 -11.47
N ARG A 26 -30.69 0.96 -10.32
CA ARG A 26 -32.09 0.69 -9.95
C ARG A 26 -33.01 1.92 -10.05
N THR A 27 -32.51 3.08 -10.47
CA THR A 27 -33.29 4.34 -10.51
C THR A 27 -33.26 4.99 -11.91
N GLN A 28 -34.11 6.01 -12.10
CA GLN A 28 -34.75 6.48 -13.34
C GLN A 28 -33.92 6.53 -14.65
N GLN A 29 -34.64 6.38 -15.78
CA GLN A 29 -34.16 6.40 -17.17
C GLN A 29 -33.45 7.70 -17.62
N THR A 30 -33.59 8.80 -16.87
CA THR A 30 -33.05 10.11 -17.27
C THR A 30 -31.52 10.17 -17.30
N ASN A 31 -30.83 9.25 -16.62
CA ASN A 31 -29.36 9.20 -16.57
C ASN A 31 -28.72 8.16 -17.50
N THR A 32 -29.52 7.39 -18.26
CA THR A 32 -29.02 6.34 -19.16
C THR A 32 -28.11 6.90 -20.23
N GLU A 33 -28.48 8.04 -20.83
CA GLU A 33 -27.72 8.66 -21.90
C GLU A 33 -26.30 9.01 -21.45
N THR A 34 -26.15 9.52 -20.22
CA THR A 34 -24.85 9.84 -19.62
C THR A 34 -23.98 8.59 -19.48
N LEU A 35 -24.56 7.49 -18.97
CA LEU A 35 -23.83 6.22 -18.79
C LEU A 35 -23.49 5.56 -20.12
N TRP A 36 -24.40 5.62 -21.09
CA TRP A 36 -24.17 5.14 -22.46
C TRP A 36 -23.06 5.94 -23.15
N ASN A 37 -23.10 7.27 -23.07
CA ASN A 37 -22.05 8.13 -23.62
C ASN A 37 -20.70 7.88 -22.93
N PHE A 38 -20.70 7.65 -21.63
CA PHE A 38 -19.50 7.25 -20.91
C PHE A 38 -18.95 5.91 -21.42
N TYR A 39 -19.80 4.89 -21.58
CA TYR A 39 -19.42 3.59 -22.16
C TYR A 39 -18.79 3.73 -23.56
N GLY A 40 -19.43 4.51 -24.43
CA GLY A 40 -18.91 4.85 -25.75
C GLY A 40 -17.56 5.56 -25.69
N SER A 41 -17.39 6.52 -24.76
CA SER A 41 -16.13 7.27 -24.59
C SER A 41 -14.96 6.38 -24.15
N ARG A 42 -15.22 5.31 -23.39
CA ARG A 42 -14.21 4.33 -22.97
C ARG A 42 -13.92 3.28 -24.04
N LYS A 43 -14.65 3.31 -25.17
CA LYS A 43 -14.56 2.32 -26.26
C LYS A 43 -14.78 0.90 -25.73
N GLY A 44 -15.82 0.73 -24.91
CA GLY A 44 -16.13 -0.54 -24.25
C GLY A 44 -15.00 -1.02 -23.35
N LYS A 45 -14.41 -2.17 -23.67
CA LYS A 45 -13.36 -2.82 -22.84
C LYS A 45 -11.99 -2.14 -22.95
N TYR A 46 -11.79 -1.24 -23.90
CA TYR A 46 -10.45 -0.74 -24.24
C TYR A 46 -9.86 0.21 -23.19
N GLU A 47 -10.52 1.34 -22.87
CA GLU A 47 -9.96 2.34 -21.95
C GLU A 47 -10.38 2.06 -20.50
N PRO A 48 -9.42 1.89 -19.57
CA PRO A 48 -9.74 1.77 -18.16
C PRO A 48 -10.15 3.10 -17.55
N PHE A 49 -10.81 3.05 -16.39
CA PHE A 49 -11.20 4.21 -15.61
C PHE A 49 -11.23 3.86 -14.11
N TYR A 50 -11.22 4.88 -13.25
CA TYR A 50 -11.34 4.66 -11.81
C TYR A 50 -12.80 4.43 -11.43
N PHE A 51 -13.03 3.37 -10.66
CA PHE A 51 -14.31 3.11 -10.02
C PHE A 51 -14.15 3.23 -8.50
N VAL A 52 -15.10 3.92 -7.88
CA VAL A 52 -15.15 4.13 -6.44
C VAL A 52 -16.39 3.43 -5.91
N MET A 53 -16.22 2.56 -4.93
CA MET A 53 -17.34 1.92 -4.26
C MET A 53 -18.27 2.98 -3.64
N PRO A 54 -19.59 2.82 -3.75
CA PRO A 54 -20.55 3.79 -3.22
C PRO A 54 -20.59 3.83 -1.69
N TYR A 55 -20.13 2.77 -1.01
CA TYR A 55 -20.17 2.62 0.44
C TYR A 55 -18.75 2.44 0.98
N ALA A 56 -18.55 2.80 2.25
CA ALA A 56 -17.31 2.49 2.96
C ALA A 56 -17.39 1.10 3.55
N GLU A 57 -16.29 0.35 3.45
CA GLU A 57 -16.15 -0.99 4.01
C GLU A 57 -14.78 -1.13 4.68
N ASN A 58 -14.63 -2.17 5.50
CA ASN A 58 -13.35 -2.52 6.09
C ASN A 58 -12.58 -3.40 5.09
N HIS A 59 -11.35 -2.99 4.80
CA HIS A 59 -10.43 -3.69 3.93
C HIS A 59 -9.19 -4.11 4.72
N GLN A 60 -8.73 -5.32 4.44
CA GLN A 60 -7.52 -5.89 5.03
C GLN A 60 -6.58 -6.34 3.93
N ASN A 61 -5.30 -6.06 4.12
CA ASN A 61 -4.21 -6.41 3.25
C ASN A 61 -4.46 -5.99 1.79
N GLU A 62 -5.06 -4.82 1.59
CA GLU A 62 -5.36 -4.30 0.27
C GLU A 62 -4.06 -3.89 -0.42
N TYR A 63 -3.93 -4.26 -1.70
CA TYR A 63 -2.77 -3.88 -2.48
C TYR A 63 -2.78 -2.37 -2.76
N VAL A 64 -1.71 -1.69 -2.34
CA VAL A 64 -1.51 -0.27 -2.65
C VAL A 64 -0.69 -0.15 -3.93
N THR A 65 0.58 -0.53 -3.89
CA THR A 65 1.51 -0.44 -5.03
C THR A 65 2.83 -1.17 -4.72
N LYS A 66 3.79 -1.08 -5.65
CA LYS A 66 5.19 -1.39 -5.41
C LYS A 66 5.98 -0.12 -5.10
N GLY A 67 6.89 -0.22 -4.13
CA GLY A 67 7.91 0.80 -3.92
C GLY A 67 8.81 0.94 -5.15
N ASP A 68 9.32 2.14 -5.39
CA ASP A 68 10.27 2.47 -6.46
C ASP A 68 11.68 2.77 -5.92
N GLY A 69 11.87 2.74 -4.60
CA GLY A 69 13.12 3.06 -3.92
C GLY A 69 13.38 4.54 -3.66
N SER A 70 12.47 5.45 -4.04
CA SER A 70 12.69 6.89 -3.91
C SER A 70 11.46 7.71 -3.50
N ALA A 71 10.28 7.36 -4.00
CA ALA A 71 9.04 8.02 -3.64
C ALA A 71 8.68 7.71 -2.19
N ALA A 72 8.39 8.78 -1.45
CA ALA A 72 7.90 8.69 -0.09
C ALA A 72 6.37 8.79 -0.02
N ILE A 73 5.69 9.21 -1.10
CA ILE A 73 4.23 9.44 -1.11
C ILE A 73 3.57 8.49 -2.10
N PHE A 74 2.50 7.81 -1.66
CA PHE A 74 1.74 6.88 -2.48
C PHE A 74 0.24 7.07 -2.32
N ASP A 75 -0.49 6.90 -3.41
CA ASP A 75 -1.95 6.90 -3.43
C ASP A 75 -2.49 5.61 -2.82
N LEU A 76 -3.40 5.73 -1.86
CA LEU A 76 -4.16 4.61 -1.33
C LEU A 76 -5.20 4.13 -2.37
N PRO A 77 -5.59 2.85 -2.31
CA PRO A 77 -6.70 2.30 -3.08
C PRO A 77 -8.05 2.69 -2.45
N SER A 78 -8.15 3.87 -1.86
CA SER A 78 -9.33 4.34 -1.13
C SER A 78 -9.52 5.85 -1.25
N ILE A 79 -10.75 6.26 -0.97
CA ILE A 79 -11.16 7.65 -0.77
C ILE A 79 -11.98 7.71 0.52
N SER A 80 -11.90 8.84 1.23
CA SER A 80 -12.60 9.04 2.51
C SER A 80 -12.22 7.97 3.53
N THR A 81 -10.92 7.71 3.61
CA THR A 81 -10.31 6.73 4.50
C THR A 81 -10.45 7.19 5.94
N ASP A 82 -10.94 6.33 6.82
CA ASP A 82 -10.88 6.54 8.26
C ASP A 82 -9.44 6.32 8.73
N GLN A 83 -8.73 7.42 8.96
CA GLN A 83 -7.34 7.42 9.40
C GLN A 83 -7.13 6.61 10.69
N SER A 84 -8.12 6.52 11.58
CA SER A 84 -7.99 5.76 12.84
C SER A 84 -7.86 4.25 12.63
N THR A 85 -8.30 3.77 11.47
CA THR A 85 -8.24 2.36 11.07
C THR A 85 -7.08 2.04 10.14
N LEU A 86 -6.34 3.05 9.69
CA LEU A 86 -5.29 2.90 8.69
C LEU A 86 -4.05 2.23 9.29
N ILE A 87 -3.69 1.08 8.75
CA ILE A 87 -2.42 0.40 9.04
C ILE A 87 -1.74 0.08 7.70
N VAL A 88 -0.46 0.46 7.56
CA VAL A 88 0.31 0.25 6.32
C VAL A 88 1.43 -0.75 6.56
N TYR A 89 1.69 -1.57 5.55
CA TYR A 89 2.71 -2.60 5.57
C TYR A 89 3.67 -2.47 4.38
N ILE A 90 4.96 -2.68 4.63
CA ILE A 90 5.97 -2.91 3.59
C ILE A 90 6.42 -4.37 3.73
N ASN A 91 6.20 -5.18 2.69
CA ASN A 91 6.52 -6.62 2.72
C ASN A 91 5.98 -7.32 3.98
N SER A 92 4.73 -7.03 4.34
CA SER A 92 4.05 -7.54 5.55
C SER A 92 4.58 -7.03 6.89
N ILE A 93 5.52 -6.09 6.89
CA ILE A 93 6.00 -5.42 8.11
C ILE A 93 5.25 -4.11 8.29
N GLN A 94 4.55 -3.98 9.42
CA GLN A 94 3.84 -2.75 9.75
C GLN A 94 4.81 -1.56 9.75
N THR A 95 4.39 -0.44 9.20
CA THR A 95 5.26 0.72 8.99
C THR A 95 4.49 1.98 9.31
N LEU A 96 5.09 2.85 10.13
CA LEU A 96 4.51 4.14 10.47
C LEU A 96 4.49 5.06 9.24
N VAL A 97 3.35 5.66 8.96
CA VAL A 97 3.15 6.63 7.87
C VAL A 97 2.37 7.83 8.37
N THR A 98 2.54 8.96 7.68
CA THR A 98 1.63 10.10 7.79
C THR A 98 0.49 9.92 6.80
N PHE A 99 -0.76 10.01 7.28
CA PHE A 99 -1.94 10.04 6.41
C PHE A 99 -2.13 11.42 5.79
N LEU A 100 -2.47 11.45 4.51
CA LEU A 100 -2.78 12.65 3.76
C LEU A 100 -4.14 12.47 3.11
N SER A 101 -5.14 13.25 3.52
CA SER A 101 -6.46 13.18 2.88
C SER A 101 -6.40 13.79 1.47
N GLY A 102 -6.92 13.06 0.49
CA GLY A 102 -7.00 13.45 -0.91
C GLY A 102 -5.65 13.79 -1.56
N GLY A 103 -5.75 14.52 -2.68
CA GLY A 103 -4.61 15.00 -3.47
C GLY A 103 -3.94 13.93 -4.35
N GLY A 104 -4.40 12.68 -4.29
CA GLY A 104 -4.01 11.61 -5.20
C GLY A 104 -4.90 11.55 -6.45
N GLN A 105 -4.54 10.65 -7.37
CA GLN A 105 -5.26 10.48 -8.63
C GLN A 105 -6.70 10.04 -8.41
N ALA A 106 -7.62 10.68 -9.15
CA ALA A 106 -9.06 10.46 -9.02
C ALA A 106 -9.59 10.58 -7.58
N GLY A 107 -9.00 11.49 -6.80
CA GLY A 107 -9.44 11.79 -5.44
C GLY A 107 -8.92 10.83 -4.38
N ALA A 108 -7.95 9.97 -4.71
CA ALA A 108 -7.33 9.07 -3.74
C ALA A 108 -6.78 9.81 -2.52
N ASP A 109 -6.99 9.24 -1.33
CA ASP A 109 -6.18 9.57 -0.18
C ASP A 109 -4.76 9.03 -0.36
N ARG A 110 -3.81 9.53 0.43
CA ARG A 110 -2.38 9.23 0.29
C ARG A 110 -1.74 8.90 1.63
N ILE A 111 -0.59 8.25 1.53
CA ILE A 111 0.29 7.96 2.67
C ILE A 111 1.69 8.50 2.38
N GLN A 112 2.38 8.95 3.42
CA GLN A 112 3.76 9.42 3.35
C GLN A 112 4.68 8.69 4.33
N PHE A 113 5.77 8.12 3.81
CA PHE A 113 6.84 7.49 4.58
C PHE A 113 7.86 8.55 5.00
N ASN A 114 7.70 9.12 6.20
CA ASN A 114 8.52 10.22 6.71
C ASN A 114 8.82 10.11 8.22
N ALA A 115 8.69 8.93 8.81
CA ALA A 115 9.00 8.75 10.22
C ALA A 115 10.49 9.01 10.48
N LEU A 116 10.80 9.80 11.51
CA LEU A 116 12.16 10.13 11.92
C LEU A 116 12.23 10.38 13.43
N GLY A 117 13.42 10.29 14.01
CA GLY A 117 13.62 10.58 15.43
C GLY A 117 15.08 10.71 15.81
N ASN A 118 15.33 11.16 17.05
CA ASN A 118 16.68 11.37 17.56
C ASN A 118 17.20 10.12 18.29
N ILE A 119 18.52 9.92 18.21
CA ILE A 119 19.25 8.87 18.89
C ILE A 119 19.99 9.48 20.09
N ASN A 120 19.86 8.87 21.26
CA ASN A 120 20.62 9.25 22.45
C ASN A 120 21.99 8.57 22.44
N SER A 121 22.01 7.25 22.22
CA SER A 121 23.23 6.44 22.32
C SER A 121 23.16 5.11 21.56
N SER A 122 24.34 4.51 21.35
CA SER A 122 24.54 3.12 20.93
C SER A 122 25.32 2.33 21.99
N SER A 123 25.00 1.05 22.17
CA SER A 123 25.65 0.19 23.17
C SER A 123 26.90 -0.52 22.64
N VAL A 124 27.79 -0.90 23.54
CA VAL A 124 28.93 -1.81 23.24
C VAL A 124 28.40 -3.24 23.29
N ALA A 125 27.94 -3.75 22.14
CA ALA A 125 27.32 -5.07 22.01
C ALA A 125 27.33 -5.56 20.55
N ASN A 126 26.99 -6.85 20.37
CA ASN A 126 26.75 -7.49 19.08
C ASN A 126 25.47 -8.33 19.17
N PRO A 127 24.31 -7.87 18.66
CA PRO A 127 24.09 -6.59 17.96
C PRO A 127 24.11 -5.38 18.90
N THR A 128 24.52 -4.22 18.39
CA THR A 128 24.43 -2.95 19.13
C THR A 128 22.97 -2.52 19.31
N VAL A 129 22.65 -1.98 20.50
CA VAL A 129 21.34 -1.45 20.86
C VAL A 129 21.37 0.06 20.78
N ILE A 130 20.44 0.61 20.01
CA ILE A 130 20.20 2.04 19.85
C ILE A 130 19.11 2.47 20.83
N THR A 131 19.38 3.52 21.60
CA THR A 131 18.38 4.16 22.47
C THR A 131 17.93 5.47 21.86
N THR A 132 16.62 5.65 21.69
CA THR A 132 16.03 6.86 21.11
C THR A 132 15.52 7.82 22.19
N SER A 133 15.39 9.10 21.85
CA SER A 133 14.93 10.14 22.80
C SER A 133 13.43 10.07 23.12
N ALA A 134 12.65 9.41 22.25
CA ALA A 134 11.20 9.24 22.35
C ALA A 134 10.79 7.90 21.73
N ALA A 135 9.51 7.55 21.89
CA ALA A 135 8.98 6.34 21.26
C ALA A 135 9.14 6.42 19.74
N HIS A 136 9.79 5.41 19.15
CA HIS A 136 10.20 5.49 17.74
C HIS A 136 9.12 5.02 16.75
N GLY A 137 8.14 4.23 17.19
CA GLY A 137 7.05 3.76 16.31
C GLY A 137 7.54 2.93 15.11
N LEU A 138 8.63 2.18 15.29
CA LEU A 138 9.20 1.29 14.28
C LEU A 138 8.73 -0.13 14.57
N TRP A 139 8.76 -0.99 13.55
CA TRP A 139 8.60 -2.44 13.68
C TRP A 139 9.85 -3.17 13.21
N THR A 140 10.05 -4.37 13.76
CA THR A 140 11.14 -5.25 13.34
C THR A 140 11.06 -5.53 11.83
N GLY A 141 12.17 -5.30 11.15
CA GLY A 141 12.29 -5.41 9.70
C GLY A 141 12.18 -4.08 8.93
N ASN A 142 11.77 -2.97 9.59
CA ASN A 142 11.83 -1.66 8.95
C ASN A 142 13.29 -1.32 8.56
N SER A 143 13.46 -0.67 7.41
CA SER A 143 14.75 -0.12 6.97
C SER A 143 14.82 1.36 7.31
N ILE A 144 15.92 1.78 7.94
CA ILE A 144 16.18 3.16 8.34
C ILE A 144 17.55 3.62 7.85
N LEU A 145 17.71 4.93 7.74
CA LEU A 145 19.00 5.62 7.64
C LEU A 145 19.36 6.18 9.01
N ILE A 146 20.53 5.81 9.54
CA ILE A 146 21.15 6.49 10.68
C ILE A 146 22.10 7.56 10.13
N ALA A 147 21.99 8.79 10.63
CA ALA A 147 22.83 9.90 10.22
C ALA A 147 23.29 10.76 11.40
N GLY A 148 24.50 11.30 11.33
CA GLY A 148 25.06 12.20 12.35
C GLY A 148 25.32 11.55 13.71
N HIS A 149 25.37 10.22 13.80
CA HIS A 149 25.82 9.54 15.00
C HIS A 149 27.34 9.70 15.17
N THR A 150 27.80 9.92 16.40
CA THR A 150 29.22 10.22 16.67
C THR A 150 29.79 9.33 17.78
N GLY A 151 31.07 9.01 17.70
CA GLY A 151 31.81 8.34 18.77
C GLY A 151 31.71 6.80 18.79
N SER A 152 30.93 6.18 17.90
CA SER A 152 30.90 4.72 17.82
C SER A 152 32.10 4.15 17.07
N ALA A 153 32.55 2.96 17.48
CA ALA A 153 33.51 2.16 16.72
C ALA A 153 32.97 0.72 16.53
N PRO A 154 32.75 0.25 15.30
CA PRO A 154 32.82 1.00 14.04
C PRO A 154 31.75 2.11 13.95
N ASP A 155 31.88 2.99 12.94
CA ASP A 155 30.82 3.95 12.61
C ASP A 155 29.52 3.22 12.24
N ILE A 156 28.40 3.65 12.83
CA ILE A 156 27.07 3.08 12.58
C ILE A 156 26.20 3.98 11.67
N ASN A 157 26.71 5.08 11.14
CA ASN A 157 25.97 5.85 10.13
C ASN A 157 25.73 5.01 8.86
N GLY A 158 24.58 5.20 8.21
CA GLY A 158 24.18 4.46 7.01
C GLY A 158 22.84 3.72 7.17
N ASN A 159 22.53 2.87 6.18
CA ASN A 159 21.28 2.13 6.13
C ASN A 159 21.32 0.86 6.99
N HIS A 160 20.30 0.65 7.79
CA HIS A 160 20.18 -0.51 8.69
C HIS A 160 18.78 -1.11 8.67
N THR A 161 18.71 -2.40 9.01
CA THR A 161 17.45 -3.10 9.31
C THR A 161 17.26 -3.15 10.83
N VAL A 162 16.07 -2.78 11.28
CA VAL A 162 15.73 -2.63 12.69
C VAL A 162 15.24 -3.95 13.29
N THR A 163 15.68 -4.29 14.50
CA THR A 163 15.01 -5.25 15.39
C THR A 163 14.53 -4.53 16.65
N VAL A 164 13.21 -4.38 16.81
CA VAL A 164 12.63 -3.62 17.91
C VAL A 164 12.71 -4.41 19.21
N ILE A 165 13.16 -3.74 20.28
CA ILE A 165 13.30 -4.33 21.63
C ILE A 165 12.24 -3.75 22.57
N SER A 166 12.04 -2.43 22.53
CA SER A 166 11.02 -1.72 23.31
C SER A 166 10.49 -0.52 22.52
N SER A 167 9.65 0.33 23.13
CA SER A 167 9.18 1.54 22.46
C SER A 167 10.28 2.57 22.19
N THR A 168 11.37 2.56 22.96
CA THR A 168 12.49 3.52 22.88
C THR A 168 13.83 2.87 22.58
N THR A 169 13.86 1.57 22.29
CA THR A 169 15.10 0.85 21.96
C THR A 169 14.90 -0.16 20.85
N PHE A 170 15.89 -0.23 19.96
CA PHE A 170 15.98 -1.23 18.90
C PHE A 170 17.44 -1.61 18.67
N SER A 171 17.71 -2.73 18.01
CA SER A 171 19.06 -3.12 17.62
C SER A 171 19.26 -3.08 16.11
N ILE A 172 20.54 -2.92 15.73
CA ILE A 172 21.05 -3.06 14.36
C ILE A 172 22.18 -4.09 14.37
N THR A 173 22.36 -4.85 13.30
CA THR A 173 23.33 -5.97 13.23
C THR A 173 24.76 -5.48 13.03
N VAL A 174 25.25 -4.63 13.93
CA VAL A 174 26.63 -4.14 13.97
C VAL A 174 27.24 -4.52 15.32
N ASN A 175 28.44 -5.12 15.29
CA ASN A 175 29.24 -5.36 16.48
C ASN A 175 29.98 -4.06 16.85
N VAL A 176 29.56 -3.41 17.92
CA VAL A 176 30.14 -2.14 18.39
C VAL A 176 31.05 -2.38 19.58
N THR A 177 32.30 -1.94 19.48
CA THR A 177 33.32 -2.02 20.54
C THR A 177 33.46 -0.73 21.35
N VAL A 178 33.02 0.40 20.79
CA VAL A 178 32.92 1.69 21.49
C VAL A 178 31.54 2.28 21.19
N GLY A 179 30.74 2.56 22.22
CA GLY A 179 29.43 3.18 22.04
C GLY A 179 29.54 4.66 21.68
N GLY A 180 28.59 5.14 20.90
CA GLY A 180 28.50 6.54 20.49
C GLY A 180 27.25 7.24 21.02
N THR A 181 27.10 8.53 20.69
CA THR A 181 25.99 9.38 21.10
C THR A 181 25.47 10.24 19.96
N GLY A 182 24.22 10.70 20.12
CA GLY A 182 23.57 11.60 19.18
C GLY A 182 23.19 10.96 17.84
N GLY A 183 22.84 11.82 16.89
CA GLY A 183 22.38 11.44 15.55
C GLY A 183 20.86 11.29 15.44
N THR A 184 20.43 10.94 14.24
CA THR A 184 19.02 10.71 13.90
C THR A 184 18.84 9.38 13.21
N TRP A 185 17.63 8.86 13.27
CA TRP A 185 17.16 7.83 12.35
C TRP A 185 16.04 8.42 11.48
N ALA A 186 15.96 7.98 10.23
CA ALA A 186 14.86 8.27 9.33
C ALA A 186 14.43 6.99 8.62
N LEU A 187 13.13 6.77 8.48
CA LEU A 187 12.59 5.65 7.72
C LEU A 187 12.96 5.80 6.24
N ASN A 188 13.49 4.73 5.64
CA ASN A 188 13.79 4.73 4.22
C ASN A 188 12.51 4.63 3.39
N PRO A 189 12.45 5.27 2.20
CA PRO A 189 11.41 5.00 1.21
C PRO A 189 11.31 3.49 0.91
N PRO A 190 10.11 2.98 0.61
CA PRO A 190 9.95 1.58 0.23
C PRO A 190 10.86 1.22 -0.95
N ALA A 191 11.72 0.21 -0.76
CA ALA A 191 12.67 -0.23 -1.77
C ALA A 191 12.00 -0.62 -3.10
N ASN A 192 12.74 -0.57 -4.20
CA ASN A 192 12.22 -0.96 -5.51
C ASN A 192 11.67 -2.40 -5.48
N GLY A 193 10.41 -2.58 -5.86
CA GLY A 193 9.72 -3.87 -5.87
C GLY A 193 9.16 -4.31 -4.51
N ALA A 194 9.38 -3.56 -3.43
CA ALA A 194 8.77 -3.81 -2.13
C ALA A 194 7.25 -3.69 -2.25
N THR A 195 6.50 -4.64 -1.69
CA THR A 195 5.04 -4.63 -1.75
C THR A 195 4.48 -3.75 -0.65
N ILE A 196 3.67 -2.76 -1.02
CA ILE A 196 2.94 -1.94 -0.06
C ILE A 196 1.49 -2.42 0.00
N THR A 197 1.04 -2.76 1.21
CA THR A 197 -0.37 -3.11 1.48
C THR A 197 -0.91 -2.29 2.64
N ALA A 198 -2.24 -2.20 2.74
CA ALA A 198 -2.88 -1.46 3.82
C ALA A 198 -4.18 -2.11 4.30
N ASP A 199 -4.43 -1.96 5.60
CA ASP A 199 -5.72 -2.17 6.24
C ASP A 199 -6.35 -0.80 6.45
N PHE A 200 -7.64 -0.65 6.16
CA PHE A 200 -8.36 0.60 6.37
C PHE A 200 -9.87 0.41 6.26
N SER A 201 -10.63 1.34 6.83
CA SER A 201 -12.04 1.57 6.50
C SER A 201 -12.15 2.74 5.54
N GLY A 202 -12.92 2.59 4.46
CA GLY A 202 -13.07 3.66 3.46
C GLY A 202 -13.79 3.17 2.21
N ARG A 203 -13.96 4.08 1.25
CA ARG A 203 -14.56 3.73 -0.05
C ARG A 203 -13.47 3.22 -0.98
N LEU A 204 -13.49 1.93 -1.30
CA LEU A 204 -12.50 1.32 -2.16
C LEU A 204 -12.49 1.96 -3.55
N ARG A 205 -11.31 2.32 -4.03
CA ARG A 205 -11.05 2.91 -5.34
C ARG A 205 -10.03 2.06 -6.09
N PHE A 206 -10.39 1.61 -7.28
CA PHE A 206 -9.51 0.80 -8.12
C PHE A 206 -9.84 1.02 -9.60
N THR A 207 -8.85 0.71 -10.44
CA THR A 207 -8.98 0.84 -11.88
C THR A 207 -9.76 -0.34 -12.45
N VAL A 208 -10.78 -0.05 -13.25
CA VAL A 208 -11.62 -1.06 -13.92
C VAL A 208 -11.70 -0.78 -15.41
N ARG A 209 -12.25 -1.75 -16.14
CA ARG A 209 -12.78 -1.58 -17.49
C ARG A 209 -14.11 -2.31 -17.61
N PHE A 210 -14.90 -1.95 -18.62
CA PHE A 210 -16.07 -2.74 -18.98
C PHE A 210 -15.67 -4.17 -19.35
N ALA A 211 -16.47 -5.16 -18.97
CA ALA A 211 -16.25 -6.55 -19.31
C ALA A 211 -16.57 -6.82 -20.78
N GLU A 212 -17.58 -6.12 -21.30
CA GLU A 212 -18.09 -6.23 -22.66
C GLU A 212 -17.45 -5.21 -23.60
N ASP A 213 -17.00 -5.70 -24.76
CA ASP A 213 -16.30 -4.89 -25.76
C ASP A 213 -17.26 -4.05 -26.63
N LYS A 214 -18.39 -4.64 -27.01
CA LYS A 214 -19.40 -4.01 -27.87
C LYS A 214 -20.79 -4.37 -27.38
N LEU A 215 -21.52 -3.38 -26.90
CA LEU A 215 -22.95 -3.49 -26.59
C LEU A 215 -23.71 -2.55 -27.52
N SER A 216 -24.88 -2.98 -28.01
CA SER A 216 -25.86 -2.03 -28.54
C SER A 216 -26.44 -1.22 -27.39
N LYS A 217 -27.08 -0.09 -27.69
CA LYS A 217 -27.70 0.74 -26.65
C LYS A 217 -28.77 -0.02 -25.87
N GLU A 218 -29.59 -0.81 -26.56
CA GLU A 218 -30.65 -1.63 -25.98
C GLU A 218 -30.08 -2.71 -25.07
N MET A 219 -28.98 -3.36 -25.48
CA MET A 219 -28.30 -4.36 -24.65
C MET A 219 -27.62 -3.72 -23.45
N PHE A 220 -27.02 -2.54 -23.62
CA PHE A 220 -26.44 -1.79 -22.51
C PHE A 220 -27.50 -1.42 -21.48
N GLU A 221 -28.66 -0.92 -21.91
CA GLU A 221 -29.81 -0.63 -21.06
C GLU A 221 -30.33 -1.89 -20.35
N TYR A 222 -30.46 -2.99 -21.09
CA TYR A 222 -30.85 -4.27 -20.51
C TYR A 222 -29.88 -4.71 -19.40
N PHE A 223 -28.57 -4.66 -19.64
CA PHE A 223 -27.57 -4.96 -18.62
C PHE A 223 -27.65 -3.98 -17.45
N LEU A 224 -27.75 -2.67 -17.71
CA LEU A 224 -27.81 -1.65 -16.66
C LEU A 224 -28.96 -1.88 -15.68
N TYR A 225 -30.14 -2.25 -16.18
CA TYR A 225 -31.36 -2.35 -15.38
C TYR A 225 -31.69 -3.75 -14.85
N SER A 226 -31.20 -4.82 -15.48
CA SER A 226 -31.61 -6.19 -15.12
C SER A 226 -30.45 -7.05 -14.62
N LEU A 227 -29.43 -7.27 -15.46
CA LEU A 227 -28.37 -8.25 -15.22
C LEU A 227 -27.16 -7.67 -14.47
N GLY A 228 -26.91 -6.38 -14.65
CA GLY A 228 -25.74 -5.64 -14.20
C GLY A 228 -24.68 -5.53 -15.30
N ILE A 229 -24.12 -4.33 -15.48
CA ILE A 229 -22.98 -4.12 -16.37
C ILE A 229 -21.73 -4.69 -15.71
N GLY A 230 -21.00 -5.57 -16.41
CA GLY A 230 -19.78 -6.16 -15.91
C GLY A 230 -18.62 -5.17 -15.89
N LEU A 231 -17.94 -5.06 -14.77
CA LEU A 231 -16.67 -4.36 -14.61
C LEU A 231 -15.59 -5.34 -14.15
N LYS A 232 -14.40 -5.22 -14.74
CA LYS A 232 -13.23 -6.03 -14.37
C LYS A 232 -12.10 -5.13 -13.92
N GLU A 233 -11.56 -5.42 -12.75
CA GLU A 233 -10.38 -4.73 -12.23
C GLU A 233 -9.16 -4.93 -13.14
N VAL A 234 -8.43 -3.85 -13.35
CA VAL A 234 -7.18 -3.80 -14.09
C VAL A 234 -6.07 -3.45 -13.11
N LYS A 235 -5.09 -4.36 -13.02
CA LYS A 235 -3.82 -4.20 -12.31
C LYS A 235 -2.71 -4.46 -13.31
#